data_AF-A0A101X4X7-F1
#
_entry.id   AF-A0A101X4X7-F1
#
_cell.length_a   1.000
_cell.length_b   1.000
_cell.length_c   1.000
_cell.angle_alpha   90.00
_cell.angle_beta   90.00
_cell.angle_gamma   90.00
#
_symmetry.space_group_name_H-M   'P 1'
#
loop_
_entity.id
_entity.type
_entity.pdbx_description
1 polymer ?
#
loop_
_entity_poly.entity_id
_entity_poly.type
_entity_poly.pdbx_seq_one_letter_code
_entity_poly.pdbx_strand_id
1 'polypeptide(L)'
;MTCQYSLTHPWVLSTWVKSPILNTDRLVIVSACLPYINRELFEKISNEGTVIFACPEREPAMHYGKIASIIRSSGPKEVWVVTVDGSPHCLALQAALNEAEYILGERLNKRHFVLVDGRELIEVDPDAVRAARYISIVNELLRRNRDFVINELGKHSLEFRRAHGIKT
;
A
#
# COMPACT_ATOMS: atom_id res chain seq x y z
N MET A 1 -5.09 -22.58 8.43
CA MET A 1 -4.45 -21.76 9.46
C MET A 1 -4.96 -20.34 9.29
N THR A 2 -5.75 -19.83 10.25
CA THR A 2 -6.20 -18.44 10.24
C THR A 2 -5.07 -17.53 10.72
N CYS A 3 -4.86 -16.38 10.08
CA CYS A 3 -3.93 -15.37 10.56
C CYS A 3 -4.37 -14.96 11.97
N GLN A 4 -3.53 -15.10 13.00
CA GLN A 4 -3.85 -14.57 14.33
C GLN A 4 -4.21 -13.07 14.24
N TYR A 5 -3.52 -12.33 13.39
CA TYR A 5 -3.75 -10.89 13.20
C TYR A 5 -5.11 -10.56 12.58
N SER A 6 -5.66 -11.46 11.75
CA SER A 6 -6.96 -11.22 11.09
C SER A 6 -8.13 -11.18 12.08
N LEU A 7 -7.94 -11.71 13.29
CA LEU A 7 -8.90 -11.63 14.39
C LEU A 7 -8.68 -10.39 15.26
N THR A 8 -7.48 -9.79 15.24
CA THR A 8 -7.13 -8.66 16.11
C THR A 8 -7.26 -7.31 15.43
N HIS A 9 -7.17 -7.25 14.10
CA HIS A 9 -7.30 -6.00 13.35
C HIS A 9 -8.50 -5.98 12.40
N PRO A 10 -9.22 -4.85 12.31
CA PRO A 10 -10.31 -4.67 11.37
C PRO A 10 -9.85 -4.75 9.90
N TRP A 11 -10.80 -4.90 8.99
CA TRP A 11 -10.58 -4.84 7.54
C TRP A 11 -11.26 -3.63 6.91
N VAL A 12 -10.65 -3.01 5.91
CA VAL A 12 -11.14 -1.77 5.28
C VAL A 12 -12.58 -1.93 4.82
N LEU A 13 -12.91 -2.98 4.07
CA LEU A 13 -14.28 -3.15 3.57
C LEU A 13 -15.27 -3.70 4.60
N SER A 14 -14.81 -4.30 5.70
CA SER A 14 -15.67 -4.91 6.74
C SER A 14 -15.87 -4.04 7.98
N THR A 15 -15.36 -2.80 7.99
CA THR A 15 -15.44 -1.91 9.16
C THR A 15 -16.43 -0.80 8.94
N TRP A 16 -17.31 -0.54 9.92
CA TRP A 16 -18.17 0.63 9.90
C TRP A 16 -17.33 1.90 10.02
N VAL A 17 -17.53 2.87 9.12
CA VAL A 17 -16.65 4.05 8.99
C VAL A 17 -16.64 4.98 10.20
N LYS A 18 -17.63 4.86 11.10
CA LYS A 18 -17.72 5.60 12.37
C LYS A 18 -17.35 4.74 13.58
N SER A 19 -16.74 3.58 13.36
CA SER A 19 -16.34 2.70 14.46
C SER A 19 -15.36 3.42 15.40
N PRO A 20 -15.52 3.31 16.74
CA PRO A 20 -14.64 3.99 17.70
C PRO A 20 -13.15 3.70 17.52
N ILE A 21 -12.79 2.51 17.02
CA ILE A 21 -11.38 2.13 16.75
C ILE A 21 -10.71 3.03 15.69
N LEU A 22 -11.50 3.64 14.80
CA LEU A 22 -11.04 4.56 13.76
C LEU A 22 -10.90 6.00 14.25
N ASN A 23 -11.35 6.32 15.46
CA ASN A 23 -11.09 7.61 16.11
C ASN A 23 -9.66 7.60 16.66
N THR A 24 -8.71 7.86 15.78
CA THR A 24 -7.28 7.76 16.04
C THR A 24 -6.54 8.94 15.41
N ASP A 25 -5.42 9.33 16.00
CA ASP A 25 -4.55 10.33 15.38
C ASP A 25 -3.89 9.79 14.11
N ARG A 26 -3.56 8.48 14.08
CA ARG A 26 -2.92 7.82 12.92
C ARG A 26 -3.66 6.55 12.52
N LEU A 27 -4.15 6.54 11.29
CA LEU A 27 -4.71 5.35 10.65
C LEU A 27 -3.64 4.70 9.76
N VAL A 28 -3.40 3.41 9.93
CA VAL A 28 -2.42 2.66 9.15
C VAL A 28 -3.12 1.57 8.35
N ILE A 29 -3.20 1.76 7.04
CA ILE A 29 -3.78 0.80 6.09
C ILE A 29 -2.67 -0.16 5.66
N VAL A 30 -2.80 -1.43 6.01
CA VAL A 30 -1.73 -2.43 5.82
C VAL A 30 -2.17 -3.52 4.86
N SER A 31 -1.31 -3.92 3.92
CA SER A 31 -1.53 -5.11 3.10
C SER A 31 -1.64 -6.35 4.00
N ALA A 32 -2.74 -7.08 3.92
CA ALA A 32 -3.06 -8.14 4.88
C ALA A 32 -2.04 -9.30 4.93
N CYS A 33 -1.20 -9.46 3.90
CA CYS A 33 -0.14 -10.45 3.87
C CYS A 33 1.13 -10.04 4.64
N LEU A 34 1.29 -8.76 5.00
CA LEU A 34 2.49 -8.22 5.64
C LEU A 34 2.96 -9.00 6.89
N PRO A 35 2.08 -9.39 7.84
CA PRO A 35 2.51 -10.10 9.04
C PRO A 35 3.06 -11.51 8.76
N TYR A 36 2.75 -12.08 7.60
CA TYR A 36 3.30 -13.37 7.16
C TYR A 36 4.65 -13.23 6.47
N ILE A 37 4.87 -12.09 5.82
CA ILE A 37 6.12 -11.79 5.11
C ILE A 37 7.19 -11.36 6.10
N ASN A 38 6.84 -10.42 6.99
CA ASN A 38 7.75 -9.89 8.00
C ASN A 38 6.98 -9.48 9.25
N ARG A 39 6.93 -10.40 10.21
CA ARG A 39 6.21 -10.22 11.48
C ARG A 39 6.77 -9.06 12.31
N GLU A 40 8.09 -9.02 12.49
CA GLU A 40 8.74 -8.03 13.33
C GLU A 40 8.48 -6.60 12.82
N LEU A 41 8.56 -6.42 11.50
CA LEU A 41 8.29 -5.14 10.86
C LEU A 41 6.81 -4.76 10.95
N PHE A 42 5.90 -5.73 10.78
CA PHE A 42 4.48 -5.50 11.02
C PHE A 42 4.22 -5.05 12.46
N GLU A 43 4.84 -5.68 13.46
CA GLU A 43 4.68 -5.32 14.87
C GLU A 43 5.14 -3.88 15.14
N LYS A 44 6.30 -3.48 14.57
CA LYS A 44 6.79 -2.09 14.63
C LYS A 44 5.76 -1.11 14.04
N ILE A 45 5.24 -1.40 12.85
CA ILE A 45 4.21 -0.57 12.19
C ILE A 45 2.93 -0.52 13.01
N SER A 46 2.52 -1.65 13.61
CA SER A 46 1.27 -1.75 14.36
C SER A 46 1.26 -0.91 15.64
N ASN A 47 2.44 -0.56 16.15
CA ASN A 47 2.59 0.32 17.30
C ASN A 47 2.49 1.81 16.94
N GLU A 48 2.50 2.17 15.65
CA GLU A 48 2.46 3.56 15.20
C GLU A 48 1.04 4.14 15.16
N GLY A 49 0.00 3.30 15.12
CA GLY A 49 -1.38 3.77 15.03
C GLY A 49 -2.39 2.65 14.90
N THR A 50 -3.64 3.01 14.60
CA THR A 50 -4.68 1.99 14.40
C THR A 50 -4.46 1.30 13.06
N VAL A 51 -4.16 0.01 13.11
CA VAL A 51 -4.05 -0.82 11.91
C VAL A 51 -5.42 -1.26 11.40
N ILE A 52 -5.61 -1.13 10.09
CA ILE A 52 -6.72 -1.75 9.35
C ILE A 52 -6.16 -2.50 8.13
N PHE A 53 -6.58 -3.74 7.93
CA PHE A 53 -6.11 -4.56 6.83
C PHE A 53 -6.87 -4.30 5.54
N ALA A 54 -6.16 -4.41 4.42
CA ALA A 54 -6.75 -4.46 3.09
C ALA A 54 -6.02 -5.47 2.21
N CYS A 55 -6.73 -6.09 1.28
CA CYS A 55 -6.15 -6.91 0.24
C CYS A 55 -7.01 -6.85 -1.03
N PRO A 56 -6.59 -6.11 -2.07
CA PRO A 56 -7.34 -6.02 -3.32
C PRO A 56 -7.53 -7.34 -4.06
N GLU A 57 -6.79 -8.41 -3.71
CA GLU A 57 -7.04 -9.77 -4.24
C GLU A 57 -8.23 -10.46 -3.57
N ARG A 58 -8.51 -10.13 -2.31
CA ARG A 58 -9.63 -10.69 -1.54
C ARG A 58 -10.89 -9.84 -1.65
N GLU A 59 -10.71 -8.54 -1.80
CA GLU A 59 -11.74 -7.53 -1.68
C GLU A 59 -12.07 -6.93 -3.07
N PRO A 60 -13.34 -6.64 -3.40
CA PRO A 60 -13.67 -5.92 -4.62
C PRO A 60 -13.03 -4.53 -4.62
N ALA A 61 -12.97 -3.89 -5.80
CA ALA A 61 -12.35 -2.58 -6.03
C ALA A 61 -13.11 -1.38 -5.39
N MET A 62 -13.53 -1.52 -4.13
CA MET A 62 -14.26 -0.51 -3.35
C MET A 62 -13.37 0.28 -2.40
N HIS A 63 -12.07 -0.01 -2.32
CA HIS A 63 -11.14 0.66 -1.40
C HIS A 63 -11.11 2.18 -1.62
N TYR A 64 -11.18 2.65 -2.86
CA TYR A 64 -11.20 4.07 -3.22
C TYR A 64 -12.24 4.87 -2.42
N GLY A 65 -13.52 4.52 -2.57
CA GLY A 65 -14.61 5.19 -1.87
C GLY A 65 -14.65 4.87 -0.38
N LYS A 66 -14.26 3.65 0.01
CA LYS A 66 -14.27 3.23 1.41
C LYS A 66 -13.24 3.96 2.25
N ILE A 67 -12.00 4.08 1.77
CA ILE A 67 -10.92 4.80 2.46
C ILE A 67 -11.30 6.28 2.61
N ALA A 68 -11.76 6.93 1.53
CA ALA A 68 -12.25 8.31 1.60
C ALA A 68 -13.38 8.47 2.63
N SER A 69 -14.34 7.53 2.66
CA SER A 69 -15.43 7.55 3.63
C SER A 69 -14.97 7.35 5.08
N ILE A 70 -13.97 6.50 5.32
CA ILE A 70 -13.34 6.33 6.64
C ILE A 70 -12.71 7.66 7.06
N ILE A 71 -11.83 8.22 6.22
CA ILE A 71 -11.10 9.46 6.53
C ILE A 71 -12.08 10.61 6.85
N ARG A 72 -13.12 10.80 6.02
CA ARG A 72 -14.14 11.84 6.27
C ARG A 72 -14.93 11.63 7.56
N SER A 73 -15.21 10.36 7.92
CA SER A 73 -16.07 10.04 9.06
C SER A 73 -15.31 10.00 10.38
N SER A 74 -14.01 9.65 10.35
CA SER A 74 -13.21 9.44 11.55
C SER A 74 -12.10 10.46 11.76
N GLY A 75 -11.80 11.30 10.76
CA GLY A 75 -10.92 12.46 10.86
C GLY A 75 -9.50 12.19 11.39
N PRO A 76 -8.78 11.15 10.93
CA PRO A 76 -7.41 10.90 11.39
C PRO A 76 -6.49 12.06 10.99
N LYS A 77 -5.55 12.43 11.86
CA LYS A 77 -4.57 13.49 11.60
C LYS A 77 -3.51 13.07 10.57
N GLU A 78 -3.27 11.76 10.46
CA GLU A 78 -2.31 11.17 9.54
C GLU A 78 -2.80 9.81 9.04
N VAL A 79 -2.57 9.51 7.76
CA VAL A 79 -2.92 8.22 7.16
C VAL A 79 -1.72 7.60 6.47
N TRP A 80 -1.35 6.39 6.88
CA TRP A 80 -0.28 5.63 6.25
C TRP A 80 -0.90 4.51 5.41
N VAL A 81 -0.27 4.21 4.28
CA VAL A 81 -0.51 2.98 3.54
C VAL A 81 0.79 2.21 3.41
N VAL A 82 0.79 0.96 3.87
CA VAL A 82 1.97 0.09 3.91
C VAL A 82 1.66 -1.17 3.14
N THR A 83 2.37 -1.39 2.03
CA THR A 83 2.12 -2.54 1.15
C THR A 83 3.40 -3.31 0.83
N VAL A 84 3.25 -4.43 0.15
CA VAL A 84 4.39 -5.18 -0.41
C VAL A 84 4.78 -4.54 -1.74
N ASP A 85 6.08 -4.34 -1.98
CA ASP A 85 6.55 -3.84 -3.27
C ASP A 85 6.43 -4.90 -4.38
N GLY A 86 6.30 -4.47 -5.63
CA GLY A 86 6.20 -5.36 -6.80
C GLY A 86 4.89 -6.13 -6.96
N SER A 87 3.94 -6.06 -6.01
CA SER A 87 2.61 -6.63 -6.17
C SER A 87 1.70 -5.70 -6.97
N PRO A 88 1.14 -6.11 -8.13
CA PRO A 88 0.25 -5.27 -8.93
C PRO A 88 -1.04 -4.90 -8.18
N HIS A 89 -1.50 -5.75 -7.28
CA HIS A 89 -2.69 -5.50 -6.45
C HIS A 89 -2.43 -4.46 -5.38
N CYS A 90 -1.24 -4.47 -4.77
CA CYS A 90 -0.83 -3.48 -3.76
C CYS A 90 -0.74 -2.07 -4.34
N LEU A 91 -0.37 -1.92 -5.62
CA LEU A 91 -0.40 -0.63 -6.31
C LEU A 91 -1.81 -0.01 -6.32
N ALA A 92 -2.87 -0.81 -6.48
CA ALA A 92 -4.24 -0.31 -6.43
C ALA A 92 -4.60 0.26 -5.05
N LEU A 93 -4.10 -0.37 -3.97
CA LEU A 93 -4.32 0.12 -2.61
C LEU A 93 -3.56 1.42 -2.33
N GLN A 94 -2.32 1.51 -2.79
CA GLN A 94 -1.52 2.74 -2.77
C GLN A 94 -2.23 3.87 -3.51
N ALA A 95 -2.74 3.58 -4.72
CA ALA A 95 -3.50 4.52 -5.52
C ALA A 95 -4.82 4.94 -4.86
N ALA A 96 -5.49 4.04 -4.14
CA ALA A 96 -6.73 4.35 -3.45
C ALA A 96 -6.57 5.41 -2.35
N LEU A 97 -5.43 5.42 -1.63
CA LEU A 97 -5.16 6.49 -0.66
C LEU A 97 -4.90 7.83 -1.35
N ASN A 98 -4.18 7.84 -2.49
CA ASN A 98 -4.03 9.05 -3.29
C ASN A 98 -5.37 9.59 -3.81
N GLU A 99 -6.23 8.70 -4.30
CA GLU A 99 -7.55 9.07 -4.81
C GLU A 99 -8.47 9.61 -3.71
N ALA A 100 -8.24 9.25 -2.44
CA ALA A 100 -9.03 9.78 -1.34
C ALA A 100 -8.96 11.32 -1.27
N GLU A 101 -7.80 11.93 -1.56
CA GLU A 101 -7.69 13.40 -1.67
C GLU A 101 -8.62 13.96 -2.75
N TYR A 102 -8.64 13.31 -3.91
CA TYR A 102 -9.48 13.74 -5.03
C TYR A 102 -10.98 13.62 -4.69
N ILE A 103 -11.36 12.51 -4.03
CA ILE A 103 -12.75 12.26 -3.61
C ILE A 103 -13.19 13.24 -2.51
N LEU A 104 -12.30 13.57 -1.58
CA LEU A 104 -12.58 14.47 -0.47
C LEU A 104 -12.50 15.95 -0.86
N GLY A 105 -11.72 16.27 -1.88
CA GLY A 105 -11.46 17.65 -2.30
C GLY A 105 -10.48 18.39 -1.39
N GLU A 106 -9.65 17.67 -0.62
CA GLU A 106 -8.68 18.24 0.32
C GLU A 106 -7.36 17.47 0.32
N ARG A 107 -6.28 18.14 0.72
CA ARG A 107 -4.98 17.48 0.90
C ARG A 107 -4.95 16.72 2.22
N LEU A 108 -4.44 15.49 2.16
CA LEU A 108 -4.28 14.64 3.32
C LEU A 108 -2.81 14.66 3.77
N ASN A 109 -2.60 14.68 5.08
CA ASN A 109 -1.31 14.30 5.66
C ASN A 109 -1.17 12.78 5.54
N LYS A 110 -0.54 12.32 4.45
CA LYS A 110 -0.43 10.91 4.11
C LYS A 110 0.99 10.49 3.78
N ARG A 111 1.32 9.24 4.10
CA ARG A 111 2.62 8.63 3.79
C ARG A 111 2.42 7.26 3.16
N HIS A 112 3.23 6.98 2.14
CA HIS A 112 3.16 5.75 1.37
C HIS A 112 4.42 4.94 1.63
N PHE A 113 4.26 3.67 1.96
CA PHE A 113 5.39 2.78 2.21
C PHE A 113 5.25 1.47 1.45
N VAL A 114 6.37 0.95 1.00
CA VAL A 114 6.46 -0.38 0.39
C VAL A 114 7.52 -1.22 1.09
N LEU A 115 7.23 -2.50 1.30
CA LEU A 115 8.17 -3.50 1.81
C LEU A 115 8.87 -4.16 0.63
N VAL A 116 10.13 -3.82 0.40
CA VAL A 116 10.97 -4.37 -0.66
C VAL A 116 11.58 -5.69 -0.20
N ASP A 117 11.45 -6.72 -1.05
CA ASP A 117 11.96 -8.09 -0.83
C ASP A 117 11.60 -8.72 0.52
N GLY A 118 10.51 -8.26 1.13
CA GLY A 118 10.07 -8.71 2.45
C GLY A 118 10.92 -8.21 3.62
N ARG A 119 11.84 -7.26 3.41
CA ARG A 119 12.87 -6.90 4.41
C ARG A 119 12.94 -5.41 4.70
N GLU A 120 12.96 -4.58 3.66
CA GLU A 120 13.24 -3.16 3.79
C GLU A 120 11.98 -2.33 3.57
N LEU A 121 11.64 -1.48 4.54
CA LEU A 121 10.52 -0.54 4.40
C LEU A 121 11.03 0.77 3.79
N ILE A 122 10.52 1.11 2.62
CA ILE A 122 10.88 2.34 1.90
C ILE A 122 9.67 3.26 1.85
N GLU A 123 9.86 4.53 2.20
CA GLU A 123 8.87 5.58 1.97
C GLU A 123 8.89 6.00 0.49
N VAL A 124 7.71 6.08 -0.11
CA VAL A 124 7.50 6.35 -1.52
C VAL A 124 6.80 7.70 -1.66
N ASP A 125 7.28 8.51 -2.59
CA ASP A 125 6.64 9.79 -2.92
C ASP A 125 5.21 9.54 -3.47
N PRO A 126 4.17 10.24 -2.98
CA PRO A 126 2.81 10.12 -3.51
C PRO A 126 2.71 10.33 -5.03
N ASP A 127 3.59 11.12 -5.64
CA ASP A 127 3.64 11.34 -7.09
C ASP A 127 4.26 10.16 -7.84
N ALA A 128 5.15 9.37 -7.22
CA ALA A 128 5.60 8.11 -7.80
C ALA A 128 4.44 7.11 -7.94
N VAL A 129 3.56 7.04 -6.93
CA VAL A 129 2.33 6.22 -6.99
C VAL A 129 1.38 6.73 -8.08
N ARG A 130 1.27 8.05 -8.27
CA ARG A 130 0.49 8.61 -9.39
C ARG A 130 1.12 8.24 -10.72
N ALA A 131 2.43 8.43 -10.89
CA ALA A 131 3.16 8.13 -12.11
C ALA A 131 2.99 6.65 -12.50
N ALA A 132 3.04 5.72 -11.54
CA ALA A 132 2.83 4.29 -11.78
C ALA A 132 1.47 3.94 -12.45
N ARG A 133 0.44 4.80 -12.31
CA ARG A 133 -0.84 4.65 -13.04
C ARG A 133 -0.77 5.08 -14.50
N TYR A 134 0.17 5.96 -14.86
CA TYR A 134 0.33 6.49 -16.21
C TYR A 134 1.45 5.75 -16.94
N ILE A 135 1.12 4.59 -17.51
CA ILE A 135 2.09 3.71 -18.20
C ILE A 135 2.85 4.45 -19.31
N SER A 136 2.23 5.42 -19.99
CA SER A 136 2.91 6.26 -20.98
C SER A 136 4.05 7.10 -20.38
N ILE A 137 3.86 7.67 -19.19
CA ILE A 137 4.88 8.41 -18.45
C ILE A 137 5.95 7.46 -17.94
N VAL A 138 5.56 6.32 -17.36
CA VAL A 138 6.51 5.28 -16.91
C VAL A 138 7.38 4.78 -18.06
N ASN A 139 6.81 4.57 -19.24
CA ASN A 139 7.56 4.16 -20.42
C ASN A 139 8.58 5.24 -20.86
N GLU A 140 8.24 6.52 -20.74
CA GLU A 140 9.18 7.60 -21.01
C GLU A 140 10.32 7.64 -19.97
N LEU A 141 10.01 7.44 -18.69
CA LEU A 141 11.02 7.31 -17.63
C LEU A 141 11.95 6.10 -17.86
N LEU A 142 11.38 4.96 -18.29
CA LEU A 142 12.13 3.77 -18.65
C LEU A 142 13.06 4.03 -19.83
N ARG A 143 12.64 4.79 -20.85
CA ARG A 143 13.53 5.15 -21.99
C ARG A 143 14.72 5.98 -21.53
N ARG A 144 14.51 6.92 -20.63
CA ARG A 144 15.54 7.84 -20.13
C ARG A 144 16.51 7.18 -19.14
N ASN A 145 16.04 6.17 -18.40
CA ASN A 145 16.78 5.56 -17.29
C ASN A 145 16.89 4.03 -17.42
N ARG A 146 16.93 3.53 -18.66
CA ARG A 146 16.77 2.10 -18.97
C ARG A 146 17.71 1.22 -18.16
N ASP A 147 19.00 1.53 -18.16
CA ASP A 147 20.01 0.68 -17.52
C ASP A 147 19.76 0.55 -16.02
N PHE A 148 19.46 1.66 -15.35
CA PHE A 148 19.10 1.66 -13.93
C PHE A 148 17.87 0.78 -13.68
N VAL A 149 16.77 1.02 -14.38
CA VAL A 149 15.50 0.30 -14.15
C VAL A 149 15.66 -1.20 -14.41
N ILE A 150 16.33 -1.58 -15.50
CA ILE A 150 16.55 -2.99 -15.85
C ILE A 150 17.44 -3.69 -14.82
N ASN A 151 18.47 -3.00 -14.31
CA ASN A 151 19.32 -3.55 -13.25
C ASN A 151 18.55 -3.77 -11.95
N GLU A 152 17.73 -2.80 -11.51
CA GLU A 152 16.91 -2.95 -10.31
C GLU A 152 15.84 -4.04 -10.47
N LEU A 153 15.15 -4.10 -11.61
CA LEU A 153 14.20 -5.18 -11.90
C LEU A 153 14.87 -6.56 -11.90
N GLY A 154 16.11 -6.64 -12.39
CA GLY A 154 16.92 -7.86 -12.34
C GLY A 154 17.24 -8.34 -10.92
N LYS A 155 17.29 -7.44 -9.93
CA LYS A 155 17.50 -7.79 -8.52
C LYS A 155 16.19 -8.23 -7.85
N HIS A 156 15.12 -7.48 -8.05
CA HIS A 156 13.90 -7.59 -7.23
C HIS A 156 12.79 -8.44 -7.87
N SER A 157 12.66 -8.46 -9.20
CA SER A 157 11.53 -9.11 -9.87
C SER A 157 11.87 -10.52 -10.38
N LEU A 158 11.22 -11.53 -9.80
CA LEU A 158 11.28 -12.92 -10.29
C LEU A 158 10.67 -13.06 -11.70
N GLU A 159 9.58 -12.33 -11.96
CA GLU A 159 8.91 -12.32 -13.26
C GLU A 159 9.85 -11.76 -14.33
N PHE A 160 10.49 -10.62 -14.05
CA PHE A 160 11.44 -10.00 -14.96
C PHE A 160 12.64 -10.91 -15.25
N ARG A 161 13.23 -11.50 -14.20
CA ARG A 161 14.34 -12.46 -14.36
C ARG A 161 13.96 -13.61 -15.29
N ARG A 162 12.75 -14.17 -15.12
CA ARG A 162 12.24 -15.24 -15.96
C ARG A 162 12.04 -14.80 -17.41
N ALA A 163 11.44 -13.63 -17.62
CA ALA A 163 11.19 -13.06 -18.95
C ALA A 163 12.50 -12.77 -19.73
N HIS A 164 13.59 -12.47 -19.02
CA HIS A 164 14.89 -12.14 -19.59
C HIS A 164 15.95 -13.26 -19.49
N GLY A 165 15.57 -14.47 -19.07
CA GLY A 165 16.49 -15.61 -18.98
C GLY A 165 17.60 -15.47 -17.93
N ILE A 166 17.41 -14.60 -16.94
CA ILE A 166 18.34 -14.41 -15.81
C ILE A 166 18.12 -15.57 -14.83
N LYS A 167 19.19 -16.29 -14.45
CA LYS A 167 19.09 -17.40 -13.50
C LYS A 167 18.56 -16.90 -12.14
N THR A 168 17.56 -17.62 -11.62
CA THR A 168 16.94 -17.33 -10.32
C THR A 168 17.78 -17.78 -9.15
#